data_AF-A0A923PSY7-F1
#
_entry.id   AF-A0A923PSY7-F1
#
_cell.length_a   1.000
_cell.length_b   1.000
_cell.length_c   1.000
_cell.angle_alpha   90.00
_cell.angle_beta   90.00
_cell.angle_gamma   90.00
#
_symmetry.space_group_name_H-M   'P 1'
#
loop_
_entity.id
_entity.type
_entity.pdbx_description
1 polymer ?
#
loop_
_entity_poly.entity_id
_entity_poly.type
_entity_poly.pdbx_seq_one_letter_code
_entity_poly.pdbx_strand_id
1 'polypeptide(L)'
;MVEAPATLTPKFLPVQARLEQFLGDNPDLKWIIIRAVRQGWVVNGVLPFTDPRRRNGVISIEREATRADLEHWADKAGFVEGPQWSPRGTFLTVAEPVLSPPGRMLGWLVLKVGSYQIRRVGAPARLLMCLTVAMGSIVAVGFLLVRARDQAHGETESQTAAALAADKLKPALLAHVSHELRTPAGRTPPTPRQRSHRPRRAPKRRLHVRRLSRPAHVPRRGNRPLPAPPRPHSPAHPRSRLRSGVARLARL
;
A
#
# COMPACT_ATOMS: atom_id res chain seq x y z
N MET A 1 38.49 5.15 -30.65
CA MET A 1 38.54 4.96 -29.18
C MET A 1 39.75 5.75 -28.71
N VAL A 2 39.59 6.72 -27.81
CA VAL A 2 40.68 7.57 -27.34
C VAL A 2 41.02 7.13 -25.92
N GLU A 3 42.28 6.75 -25.67
CA GLU A 3 42.75 6.40 -24.32
C GLU A 3 42.87 7.68 -23.46
N ALA A 4 42.49 7.58 -22.19
CA ALA A 4 42.38 8.74 -21.30
C ALA A 4 43.39 8.64 -20.15
N PRO A 5 44.63 9.13 -20.33
CA PRO A 5 45.68 9.03 -19.30
C PRO A 5 45.33 9.77 -17.99
N ALA A 6 44.43 10.76 -18.05
CA ALA A 6 44.02 11.54 -16.89
C ALA A 6 43.39 10.71 -15.77
N THR A 7 42.67 9.62 -16.08
CA THR A 7 42.10 8.75 -15.04
C THR A 7 43.16 7.93 -14.31
N LEU A 8 44.38 7.82 -14.84
CA LEU A 8 45.48 7.04 -14.25
C LEU A 8 46.44 7.92 -13.43
N THR A 9 46.10 9.19 -13.21
CA THR A 9 46.93 10.07 -12.36
C THR A 9 46.81 9.67 -10.87
N PRO A 10 47.91 9.77 -10.09
CA PRO A 10 47.99 9.25 -8.72
C PRO A 10 46.94 9.85 -7.77
N LYS A 11 46.42 11.04 -8.08
CA LYS A 11 45.38 11.72 -7.28
C LYS A 11 44.03 10.98 -7.27
N PHE A 12 43.75 10.13 -8.25
CA PHE A 12 42.49 9.39 -8.34
C PHE A 12 42.57 7.95 -7.84
N LEU A 13 43.77 7.42 -7.53
CA LEU A 13 43.95 6.04 -7.06
C LEU A 13 43.12 5.72 -5.80
N PRO A 14 43.05 6.58 -4.77
CA PRO A 14 42.24 6.29 -3.59
C PRO A 14 40.74 6.16 -3.91
N VAL A 15 40.24 7.01 -4.80
CA VAL A 15 38.85 6.99 -5.25
C VAL A 15 38.57 5.73 -6.07
N GLN A 16 39.49 5.36 -6.96
CA GLN A 16 39.37 4.13 -7.74
C GLN A 16 39.34 2.89 -6.86
N ALA A 17 40.29 2.76 -5.92
CA ALA A 17 40.33 1.65 -4.98
C ALA A 17 39.03 1.56 -4.16
N ARG A 18 38.47 2.72 -3.76
CA ARG A 18 37.20 2.74 -3.02
C ARG A 18 36.01 2.33 -3.88
N LEU A 19 35.96 2.75 -5.14
CA LEU A 19 34.90 2.35 -6.07
C LEU A 19 35.03 0.88 -6.49
N GLU A 20 36.25 0.36 -6.59
CA GLU A 20 36.51 -1.06 -6.83
C GLU A 20 36.07 -1.91 -5.65
N GLN A 21 36.41 -1.52 -4.42
CA GLN A 21 35.91 -2.16 -3.21
C GLN A 21 34.37 -2.12 -3.17
N PHE A 22 33.77 -0.97 -3.47
CA PHE A 22 32.32 -0.83 -3.53
C PHE A 22 31.68 -1.76 -4.56
N LEU A 23 32.32 -1.96 -5.72
CA LEU A 23 31.86 -2.92 -6.72
C LEU A 23 31.95 -4.36 -6.20
N GLY A 24 33.03 -4.71 -5.49
CA GLY A 24 33.19 -6.02 -4.85
C GLY A 24 32.12 -6.31 -3.78
N ASP A 25 31.76 -5.29 -3.00
CA ASP A 25 30.73 -5.38 -1.95
C ASP A 25 29.29 -5.50 -2.53
N ASN A 26 29.09 -5.15 -3.81
CA ASN A 26 27.76 -5.08 -4.44
C ASN A 26 27.76 -5.88 -5.77
N PRO A 27 27.65 -7.23 -5.72
CA PRO A 27 27.74 -8.10 -6.90
C PRO A 27 26.60 -7.94 -7.93
N ASP A 28 25.57 -7.17 -7.57
CA ASP A 28 24.46 -6.76 -8.43
C ASP A 28 24.82 -5.62 -9.38
N LEU A 29 25.77 -4.78 -8.98
CA LEU A 29 26.36 -3.78 -9.84
C LEU A 29 27.23 -4.47 -10.89
N LYS A 30 26.95 -4.19 -12.15
CA LYS A 30 27.78 -4.67 -13.25
C LYS A 30 28.85 -3.67 -13.58
N TRP A 31 28.50 -2.40 -13.78
CA TRP A 31 29.47 -1.36 -14.12
C TRP A 31 29.28 -0.08 -13.31
N ILE A 32 30.40 0.62 -13.15
CA ILE A 32 30.49 1.98 -12.63
C ILE A 32 31.11 2.84 -13.73
N ILE A 33 30.40 3.91 -14.12
CA ILE A 33 30.79 4.79 -15.22
C ILE A 33 30.72 6.22 -14.70
N ILE A 34 31.60 7.08 -15.19
CA ILE A 34 31.43 8.53 -15.04
C ILE A 34 30.78 9.04 -16.32
N ARG A 35 29.57 9.58 -16.23
CA ARG A 35 28.87 10.20 -17.36
C ARG A 35 28.94 11.71 -17.24
N ALA A 36 29.20 12.42 -18.32
CA ALA A 36 29.18 13.88 -18.32
C ALA A 36 28.58 14.44 -19.61
N VAL A 37 28.01 15.65 -19.53
CA VAL A 37 27.64 16.42 -20.73
C VAL A 37 28.80 17.33 -21.12
N ARG A 38 29.23 17.24 -22.39
CA ARG A 38 30.29 18.08 -22.97
C ARG A 38 29.91 18.48 -24.38
N GLN A 39 29.86 19.79 -24.64
CA GLN A 39 29.57 20.35 -25.97
C GLN A 39 28.29 19.78 -26.61
N GLY A 40 27.24 19.57 -25.81
CA GLY A 40 25.98 18.98 -26.30
C GLY A 40 26.00 17.45 -26.45
N TRP A 41 27.07 16.76 -26.05
CA TRP A 41 27.17 15.29 -26.12
C TRP A 41 27.22 14.66 -24.74
N VAL A 42 26.60 13.48 -24.61
CA VAL A 42 26.73 12.60 -23.45
C VAL A 42 27.96 11.73 -23.64
N VAL A 43 28.93 11.91 -22.75
CA VAL A 43 30.21 11.21 -22.77
C VAL A 43 30.32 10.30 -21.55
N ASN A 44 30.74 9.06 -21.77
CA ASN A 44 30.95 8.06 -20.73
C ASN A 44 32.45 7.75 -20.59
N GLY A 45 32.98 7.86 -19.38
CA GLY A 45 34.26 7.31 -18.97
C GLY A 45 34.04 6.01 -18.21
N VAL A 46 34.43 4.88 -18.81
CA VAL A 46 34.40 3.57 -18.15
C VAL A 46 35.64 3.44 -17.27
N LEU A 47 35.43 3.15 -15.98
CA LEU A 47 36.52 2.99 -15.03
C LEU A 47 37.28 1.68 -15.29
N PRO A 48 38.62 1.67 -15.16
CA PRO A 48 39.46 0.58 -15.64
C PRO A 48 39.22 -0.76 -14.94
N PHE A 49 38.78 -0.75 -13.68
CA PHE A 49 38.47 -1.96 -12.89
C PHE A 49 37.09 -2.56 -13.21
N THR A 50 36.22 -1.86 -13.95
CA THR A 50 34.86 -2.34 -14.25
C THR A 50 34.80 -3.29 -15.45
N ASP A 51 35.80 -3.23 -16.34
CA ASP A 51 35.94 -4.12 -17.49
C ASP A 51 37.43 -4.46 -17.65
N PRO A 52 37.86 -5.70 -17.36
CA PRO A 52 39.26 -6.11 -17.47
C PRO A 52 39.84 -5.95 -18.88
N ARG A 53 38.99 -5.84 -19.91
CA ARG A 53 39.41 -5.58 -21.29
C ARG A 53 39.69 -4.11 -21.57
N ARG A 54 39.42 -3.21 -20.61
CA ARG A 54 39.50 -1.75 -20.73
C ARG A 54 40.36 -1.12 -19.63
N ARG A 55 41.49 -1.76 -19.31
CA ARG A 55 42.41 -1.34 -18.23
C ARG A 55 42.94 0.09 -18.35
N ASN A 56 42.95 0.67 -19.55
CA ASN A 56 43.45 2.03 -19.77
C ASN A 56 42.37 3.11 -19.57
N GLY A 57 41.15 2.72 -19.17
CA GLY A 57 40.00 3.61 -19.16
C GLY A 57 39.56 3.91 -20.60
N VAL A 58 38.26 3.84 -20.85
CA VAL A 58 37.72 4.13 -22.20
C VAL A 58 36.73 5.27 -22.10
N ILE A 59 37.01 6.32 -22.85
CA ILE A 59 36.04 7.39 -23.11
C ILE A 59 35.28 7.05 -24.39
N SER A 60 33.95 7.03 -24.29
CA SER A 60 33.05 6.85 -25.43
C SER A 60 31.99 7.94 -25.44
N ILE A 61 31.74 8.51 -26.61
CA ILE A 61 30.57 9.35 -26.87
C ILE A 61 29.38 8.40 -27.03
N GLU A 62 28.35 8.55 -26.20
CA GLU A 62 27.18 7.67 -26.22
C GLU A 62 26.12 8.18 -27.20
N ARG A 63 25.74 9.44 -27.06
CA ARG A 63 24.72 10.10 -27.88
C ARG A 63 24.75 11.61 -27.69
N GLU A 64 24.01 12.32 -28.53
CA GLU A 64 23.69 13.73 -28.30
C GLU A 64 22.88 13.89 -27.00
N ALA A 65 23.10 14.99 -26.30
CA ALA A 65 22.39 15.34 -25.08
C ALA A 65 20.97 15.74 -25.43
N THR A 66 20.00 15.06 -24.84
CA THR A 66 18.60 15.42 -24.96
C THR A 66 18.29 16.59 -24.02
N ARG A 67 17.13 17.22 -24.23
CA ARG A 67 16.63 18.25 -23.33
C ARG A 67 16.55 17.77 -21.87
N ALA A 68 16.11 16.53 -21.64
CA ALA A 68 16.03 15.96 -20.30
C ALA A 68 17.42 15.82 -19.63
N ASP A 69 18.46 15.48 -20.39
CA ASP A 69 19.83 15.41 -19.83
C ASP A 69 20.32 16.79 -19.42
N LEU A 70 20.03 17.82 -20.22
CA LEU A 70 20.41 19.19 -19.95
C LEU A 70 19.65 19.75 -18.73
N GLU A 71 18.37 19.43 -18.59
CA GLU A 71 17.55 19.76 -17.42
C GLU A 71 18.12 19.09 -16.15
N HIS A 72 18.35 17.77 -16.18
CA HIS A 72 18.98 17.07 -15.06
C HIS A 72 20.38 17.60 -14.73
N TRP A 73 21.16 18.00 -15.73
CA TRP A 73 22.48 18.59 -15.54
C TRP A 73 22.39 19.95 -14.86
N ALA A 74 21.49 20.82 -15.31
CA ALA A 74 21.26 22.15 -14.75
C ALA A 74 20.77 22.05 -13.30
N ASP A 75 19.84 21.13 -13.04
CA ASP A 75 19.25 20.88 -11.72
C ASP A 75 20.20 20.12 -10.78
N LYS A 76 21.33 19.62 -11.29
CA LYS A 76 22.27 18.74 -10.57
C LYS A 76 21.55 17.54 -9.97
N ALA A 77 20.56 17.02 -10.69
CA ALA A 77 19.69 15.96 -10.22
C ALA A 77 20.26 14.59 -10.58
N GLY A 78 20.12 13.64 -9.65
CA GLY A 78 20.24 12.23 -9.96
C GLY A 78 18.99 11.73 -10.67
N PHE A 79 19.14 10.65 -11.43
CA PHE A 79 18.03 10.03 -12.14
C PHE A 79 18.14 8.51 -12.15
N VAL A 80 17.01 7.85 -12.34
CA VAL A 80 16.93 6.41 -12.52
C VAL A 80 16.27 6.16 -13.86
N GLU A 81 16.98 5.48 -14.74
CA GLU A 81 16.49 5.13 -16.06
C GLU A 81 16.20 3.63 -16.12
N GLY A 82 14.99 3.33 -16.60
CA GLY A 82 14.42 1.99 -16.67
C GLY A 82 15.24 1.02 -17.52
N PRO A 83 14.86 -0.27 -17.55
CA PRO A 83 15.67 -1.30 -18.18
C PRO A 83 15.95 -0.97 -19.64
N GLN A 84 17.20 -0.61 -19.93
CA GLN A 84 17.68 -0.37 -21.27
C GLN A 84 18.34 -1.63 -21.81
N TRP A 85 17.97 -2.01 -23.02
CA TRP A 85 18.64 -3.08 -23.73
C TRP A 85 19.98 -2.58 -24.28
N SER A 86 21.00 -3.42 -24.19
CA SER A 86 22.27 -3.23 -24.87
C SER A 86 22.81 -4.59 -25.32
N PRO A 87 23.78 -4.65 -26.25
CA PRO A 87 24.42 -5.90 -26.65
C PRO A 87 25.05 -6.69 -25.49
N ARG A 88 25.28 -6.05 -24.34
CA ARG A 88 25.88 -6.66 -23.15
C ARG A 88 24.85 -7.06 -22.08
N GLY A 89 23.57 -6.91 -22.38
CA GLY A 89 22.46 -7.25 -21.50
C GLY A 89 21.52 -6.07 -21.23
N THR A 90 20.55 -6.31 -20.37
CA THR A 90 19.55 -5.31 -19.96
C THR A 90 19.93 -4.75 -18.58
N PHE A 91 19.99 -3.43 -18.49
CA PHE A 91 20.47 -2.74 -17.28
C PHE A 91 19.47 -1.70 -16.80
N LEU A 92 19.29 -1.62 -15.49
CA LEU A 92 18.76 -0.42 -14.85
C LEU A 92 19.93 0.53 -14.61
N THR A 93 19.76 1.79 -15.00
CA THR A 93 20.79 2.82 -14.83
C THR A 93 20.39 3.71 -13.67
N VAL A 94 21.28 3.84 -12.67
CA VAL A 94 21.14 4.79 -11.57
C VAL A 94 22.27 5.80 -11.69
N ALA A 95 21.93 7.08 -11.80
CA ALA A 95 22.90 8.16 -11.95
C ALA A 95 22.80 9.11 -10.77
N GLU A 96 23.92 9.35 -10.09
CA GLU A 96 24.00 10.25 -8.93
C GLU A 96 24.98 11.39 -9.25
N PRO A 97 24.63 12.65 -8.96
CA PRO A 97 25.44 13.80 -9.36
C PRO A 97 26.76 13.82 -8.59
N VAL A 98 27.85 14.06 -9.31
CA VAL A 98 29.19 14.29 -8.76
C VAL A 98 29.46 15.77 -8.83
N LEU A 99 29.56 16.39 -7.66
CA LEU A 99 29.78 17.83 -7.52
C LEU A 99 31.20 18.08 -7.04
N SER A 100 31.81 19.16 -7.53
CA SER A 100 33.04 19.67 -6.93
C SER A 100 32.74 20.35 -5.59
N PRO A 101 33.76 20.62 -4.74
CA PRO A 101 33.58 21.39 -3.50
C PRO A 101 32.83 22.72 -3.65
N PRO A 102 33.06 23.56 -4.70
CA PRO A 102 32.24 24.76 -4.93
C PRO A 102 30.83 24.47 -5.48
N GLY A 103 30.40 23.21 -5.50
CA GLY A 103 29.07 22.79 -5.96
C GLY A 103 28.91 22.77 -7.47
N ARG A 104 29.99 22.80 -8.26
CA ARG A 104 29.91 22.72 -9.73
C ARG A 104 29.69 21.27 -10.16
N MET A 105 28.80 21.05 -11.12
CA MET A 105 28.55 19.74 -11.71
C MET A 105 29.77 19.24 -12.48
N LEU A 106 30.36 18.12 -12.04
CA LEU A 106 31.47 17.47 -12.73
C LEU A 106 30.97 16.40 -13.70
N GLY A 107 29.93 15.68 -13.30
CA GLY A 107 29.33 14.56 -14.02
C GLY A 107 28.31 13.83 -13.16
N TRP A 108 27.89 12.65 -13.60
CA TRP A 108 27.18 11.68 -12.81
C TRP A 108 28.04 10.45 -12.59
N LEU A 109 28.00 9.90 -11.38
CA LEU A 109 28.41 8.54 -11.09
C LEU A 109 27.26 7.63 -11.47
N VAL A 110 27.45 6.88 -12.55
CA VAL A 110 26.44 6.01 -13.14
C VAL A 110 26.72 4.56 -12.75
N LEU A 111 25.75 3.95 -12.09
CA LEU A 111 25.74 2.54 -11.71
C LEU A 111 24.80 1.77 -12.63
N LYS A 112 25.31 0.73 -13.29
CA LYS A 112 24.49 -0.17 -14.10
C LYS A 112 24.20 -1.45 -13.32
N VAL A 113 22.95 -1.66 -12.98
CA VAL A 113 22.47 -2.85 -12.27
C VAL A 113 21.85 -3.82 -13.26
N GLY A 114 22.23 -5.10 -13.20
CA GLY A 114 21.63 -6.10 -14.08
C GLY A 114 20.12 -6.25 -13.80
N SER A 115 19.27 -6.05 -14.81
CA SER A 115 17.81 -6.09 -14.62
C SER A 115 17.31 -7.45 -14.12
N TYR A 116 18.00 -8.54 -14.50
CA TYR A 116 17.76 -9.88 -13.99
C TYR A 116 17.94 -9.99 -12.47
N GLN A 117 18.92 -9.29 -11.91
CA GLN A 117 19.19 -9.32 -10.47
C GLN A 117 18.10 -8.55 -9.70
N ILE A 118 17.66 -7.41 -10.22
CA ILE A 118 16.53 -6.67 -9.65
C ILE A 118 15.26 -7.53 -9.66
N ARG A 119 15.01 -8.28 -10.74
CA ARG A 119 13.92 -9.25 -10.79
C ARG A 119 14.07 -10.35 -9.73
N ARG A 120 15.27 -10.90 -9.53
CA ARG A 120 15.51 -11.92 -8.49
C ARG A 120 15.25 -11.39 -7.08
N VAL A 121 15.69 -10.18 -6.76
CA VAL A 121 15.49 -9.57 -5.43
C VAL A 121 14.03 -9.14 -5.23
N GLY A 122 13.36 -8.69 -6.29
CA GLY A 122 11.95 -8.27 -6.24
C GLY A 122 10.92 -9.41 -6.34
N ALA A 123 11.30 -10.56 -6.92
CA ALA A 123 10.44 -11.73 -7.06
C ALA A 123 9.85 -12.24 -5.74
N PRO A 124 10.62 -12.44 -4.65
CA PRO A 124 10.06 -12.89 -3.38
C PRO A 124 9.07 -11.89 -2.78
N ALA A 125 9.33 -10.58 -2.90
CA ALA A 125 8.40 -9.55 -2.42
C ALA A 125 7.07 -9.55 -3.20
N ARG A 126 7.13 -9.73 -4.52
CA ARG A 126 5.93 -9.84 -5.36
C ARG A 126 5.15 -11.12 -5.07
N LEU A 127 5.85 -12.24 -4.88
CA LEU A 127 5.22 -13.52 -4.54
C LEU A 127 4.54 -13.45 -3.17
N LEU A 128 5.15 -12.78 -2.20
CA LEU A 128 4.54 -12.52 -0.89
C LEU A 128 3.29 -11.64 -1.01
N MET A 129 3.30 -10.60 -1.85
CA MET A 129 2.11 -9.79 -2.13
C MET A 129 0.99 -10.63 -2.78
N CYS A 130 1.30 -11.48 -3.75
CA CYS A 130 0.32 -12.37 -4.36
C CYS A 130 -0.27 -13.36 -3.33
N LEU A 131 0.60 -13.95 -2.48
CA LEU A 131 0.19 -14.92 -1.46
C LEU A 131 -0.70 -14.26 -0.40
N THR A 132 -0.37 -13.05 0.04
CA THR A 132 -1.18 -12.31 1.02
C THR A 132 -2.54 -11.92 0.46
N VAL A 133 -2.63 -11.49 -0.81
CA VAL A 133 -3.91 -11.24 -1.48
C VAL A 133 -4.72 -12.53 -1.61
N ALA A 134 -4.10 -13.63 -2.04
CA ALA A 134 -4.79 -14.92 -2.17
C ALA A 134 -5.33 -15.42 -0.82
N MET A 135 -4.53 -15.32 0.25
CA MET A 135 -4.94 -15.70 1.60
C MET A 135 -6.09 -14.81 2.12
N GLY A 136 -6.02 -13.50 1.87
CA GLY A 136 -7.11 -12.58 2.18
C GLY A 136 -8.42 -12.94 1.46
N SER A 137 -8.34 -13.29 0.18
CA SER A 137 -9.50 -13.75 -0.60
C SER A 137 -10.11 -15.03 -0.05
N ILE A 138 -9.30 -16.02 0.33
CA ILE A 138 -9.78 -17.29 0.92
C ILE A 138 -10.50 -17.01 2.25
N VAL A 139 -9.92 -16.19 3.12
CA VAL A 139 -10.54 -15.81 4.40
C VAL A 139 -11.86 -15.07 4.18
N ALA A 140 -11.91 -14.15 3.21
CA ALA A 140 -13.13 -13.42 2.87
C ALA A 140 -14.25 -14.36 2.38
N VAL A 141 -13.93 -15.30 1.48
CA VAL A 141 -14.90 -16.30 1.00
C VAL A 141 -15.36 -17.20 2.14
N GLY A 142 -14.45 -17.68 2.99
CA GLY A 142 -14.80 -18.48 4.16
C GLY A 142 -15.74 -17.74 5.11
N PHE A 143 -15.47 -16.46 5.39
CA PHE A 143 -16.33 -15.62 6.22
C PHE A 143 -17.73 -15.43 5.60
N LEU A 144 -17.82 -15.21 4.29
CA LEU A 144 -19.10 -15.09 3.59
C LEU A 144 -19.90 -16.39 3.65
N LEU A 145 -19.24 -17.54 3.50
CA LEU A 145 -19.89 -18.86 3.61
C LEU A 145 -20.42 -19.14 5.01
N VAL A 146 -19.65 -18.81 6.06
CA VAL A 146 -20.09 -18.93 7.46
C VAL A 146 -21.30 -18.03 7.70
N ARG A 147 -21.22 -16.77 7.27
CA ARG A 147 -22.32 -15.82 7.41
C ARG A 147 -23.58 -16.27 6.68
N ALA A 148 -23.45 -16.84 5.48
CA ALA A 148 -24.58 -17.36 4.72
C ALA A 148 -25.23 -18.57 5.41
N ARG A 149 -24.41 -19.45 6.03
CA ARG A 149 -24.92 -20.57 6.84
C ARG A 149 -25.68 -20.09 8.07
N ASP A 150 -25.13 -19.12 8.80
CA ASP A 150 -25.80 -18.57 9.99
C ASP A 150 -27.14 -17.93 9.64
N GLN A 151 -27.23 -17.26 8.48
CA GLN A 151 -28.48 -16.72 7.96
C GLN A 151 -29.49 -17.82 7.63
N ALA A 152 -29.07 -18.87 6.93
CA ALA A 152 -29.93 -20.01 6.62
C ALA A 152 -30.46 -20.69 7.91
N HIS A 153 -29.61 -20.86 8.92
CA HIS A 153 -30.03 -21.39 10.22
C HIS A 153 -31.04 -20.47 10.91
N GLY A 154 -30.78 -19.17 10.96
CA GLY A 154 -31.71 -18.20 11.55
C GLY A 154 -33.08 -18.17 10.86
N GLU A 155 -33.12 -18.34 9.53
CA GLU A 155 -34.37 -18.45 8.77
C GLU A 155 -35.15 -19.70 9.17
N THR A 156 -34.49 -20.87 9.26
CA THR A 156 -35.16 -22.11 9.70
C THR A 156 -35.68 -22.03 11.14
N GLU A 157 -34.93 -21.42 12.05
CA GLU A 157 -35.37 -21.19 13.43
C GLU A 157 -36.57 -20.23 13.49
N SER A 158 -36.56 -19.16 12.68
CA SER A 158 -37.69 -18.23 12.62
C SER A 158 -38.96 -18.89 12.04
N GLN A 159 -38.82 -19.74 11.04
CA GLN A 159 -39.94 -20.46 10.41
C GLN A 159 -40.52 -21.51 11.36
N THR A 160 -39.67 -22.27 12.05
CA THR A 160 -40.11 -23.24 13.05
C THR A 160 -40.78 -22.56 14.25
N ALA A 161 -40.24 -21.43 14.73
CA ALA A 161 -40.88 -20.63 15.78
C ALA A 161 -42.24 -20.07 15.34
N ALA A 162 -42.35 -19.59 14.09
CA ALA A 162 -43.61 -19.11 13.53
C ALA A 162 -44.65 -20.23 13.37
N ALA A 163 -44.24 -21.41 12.91
CA ALA A 163 -45.10 -22.58 12.79
C ALA A 163 -45.62 -23.03 14.16
N LEU A 164 -44.75 -23.11 15.18
CA LEU A 164 -45.13 -23.44 16.56
C LEU A 164 -46.06 -22.38 17.17
N ALA A 165 -45.86 -21.10 16.86
CA ALA A 165 -46.77 -20.04 17.30
C ALA A 165 -48.15 -20.16 16.64
N ALA A 166 -48.21 -20.44 15.33
CA ALA A 166 -49.46 -20.66 14.60
C ALA A 166 -50.23 -21.89 15.13
N ASP A 167 -49.53 -22.99 15.43
CA ASP A 167 -50.14 -24.18 16.01
C ASP A 167 -50.67 -23.96 17.42
N LYS A 168 -50.07 -23.06 18.21
CA LYS A 168 -50.64 -22.63 19.51
C LYS A 168 -51.89 -21.75 19.37
N LEU A 169 -52.03 -21.00 18.27
CA LEU A 169 -53.21 -20.16 18.02
C LEU A 169 -54.44 -20.96 17.58
N LYS A 170 -54.25 -22.09 16.88
CA LYS A 170 -55.34 -22.99 16.45
C LYS A 170 -56.23 -23.48 17.61
N PRO A 171 -55.71 -24.07 18.70
CA PRO A 171 -56.54 -24.51 19.82
C PRO A 171 -57.15 -23.34 20.59
N ALA A 172 -56.48 -22.19 20.67
CA ALA A 172 -57.06 -20.98 21.27
C ALA A 172 -58.27 -20.47 20.47
N LEU A 173 -58.17 -20.48 19.14
CA LEU A 173 -59.29 -20.18 18.24
C LEU A 173 -60.40 -21.22 18.34
N LEU A 174 -60.08 -22.51 18.34
CA LEU A 174 -61.09 -23.56 18.51
C LEU A 174 -61.79 -23.47 19.87
N ALA A 175 -61.06 -23.13 20.94
CA ALA A 175 -61.66 -22.88 22.26
C ALA A 175 -62.60 -21.67 22.22
N HIS A 176 -62.22 -20.59 21.54
CA HIS A 176 -63.08 -19.41 21.36
C HIS A 176 -64.32 -19.72 20.52
N VAL A 177 -64.16 -20.37 19.37
CA VAL A 177 -65.27 -20.76 18.48
C VAL A 177 -66.20 -21.78 19.17
N SER A 178 -65.65 -22.73 19.92
CA SER A 178 -66.43 -23.67 20.74
C SER A 178 -67.22 -22.96 21.83
N HIS A 179 -66.64 -21.93 22.47
CA HIS A 179 -67.35 -21.09 23.42
C HIS A 179 -68.51 -20.32 22.76
N GLU A 180 -68.29 -19.73 21.57
CA GLU A 180 -69.37 -19.02 20.86
C GLU A 180 -70.49 -19.96 20.40
N LEU A 181 -70.16 -21.14 19.87
CA LEU A 181 -71.16 -22.12 19.40
C LEU A 181 -71.93 -22.80 20.54
N ARG A 182 -71.34 -22.94 21.73
CA ARG A 182 -72.04 -23.46 22.93
C ARG A 182 -72.87 -22.41 23.66
N THR A 183 -72.85 -21.16 23.20
CA THR A 183 -73.75 -20.12 23.69
C THR A 183 -75.00 -20.13 22.78
N PRO A 184 -76.12 -20.77 23.18
CA PRO A 184 -77.28 -20.88 22.31
C PRO A 184 -77.80 -19.49 21.93
N ALA A 185 -78.06 -19.30 20.63
CA ALA A 185 -78.62 -18.09 20.01
C ALA A 185 -80.08 -17.78 20.40
N GLY A 186 -80.47 -18.12 21.64
CA GLY A 186 -81.83 -18.06 22.16
C GLY A 186 -81.94 -17.28 23.45
N ARG A 187 -81.33 -16.10 23.54
CA ARG A 187 -81.78 -15.05 24.47
C ARG A 187 -81.27 -13.71 24.01
N THR A 188 -82.12 -12.98 23.29
CA THR A 188 -82.04 -11.53 23.12
C THR A 188 -82.03 -10.89 24.51
N PRO A 189 -80.92 -10.28 24.97
CA PRO A 189 -80.98 -9.40 26.12
C PRO A 189 -81.74 -8.13 25.72
N PRO A 190 -82.58 -7.58 26.61
CA PRO A 190 -83.31 -6.36 26.34
C PRO A 190 -82.34 -5.20 26.07
N THR A 191 -82.70 -4.41 25.07
CA THR A 191 -82.12 -3.13 24.68
C THR A 191 -81.67 -2.32 25.91
N PRO A 192 -80.36 -2.14 26.15
CA PRO A 192 -79.91 -1.16 27.11
C PRO A 192 -80.15 0.21 26.49
N ARG A 193 -81.11 0.94 27.09
CA ARG A 193 -81.36 2.37 26.91
C ARG A 193 -80.06 3.12 26.58
N GLN A 194 -80.11 3.86 25.47
CA GLN A 194 -79.26 5.01 25.21
C GLN A 194 -79.19 5.89 26.47
N ARG A 195 -78.09 5.80 27.22
CA ARG A 195 -77.69 6.85 28.14
C ARG A 195 -76.67 7.71 27.42
N SER A 196 -77.15 8.86 26.97
CA SER A 196 -76.38 10.04 26.63
C SER A 196 -75.41 10.38 27.76
N HIS A 197 -74.14 9.99 27.61
CA HIS A 197 -73.05 10.57 28.38
C HIS A 197 -72.00 11.15 27.44
N ARG A 198 -72.05 12.49 27.39
CA ARG A 198 -71.00 13.48 27.20
C ARG A 198 -69.64 13.00 26.66
N PRO A 199 -69.05 13.72 25.68
CA PRO A 199 -67.69 13.46 25.22
C PRO A 199 -66.69 13.87 26.30
N ARG A 200 -66.20 12.90 27.07
CA ARG A 200 -65.09 13.12 27.99
C ARG A 200 -63.80 12.98 27.19
N ARG A 201 -63.27 14.14 26.78
CA ARG A 201 -61.89 14.31 26.29
C ARG A 201 -60.95 13.49 27.15
N ALA A 202 -60.32 12.48 26.56
CA ALA A 202 -59.23 11.72 27.17
C ALA A 202 -57.93 12.06 26.43
N PRO A 203 -56.79 11.98 27.14
CA PRO A 203 -55.65 12.86 26.92
C PRO A 203 -54.78 12.40 25.75
N LYS A 204 -54.12 13.37 25.11
CA LYS A 204 -52.93 13.16 24.27
C LYS A 204 -51.91 12.32 25.05
N ARG A 205 -51.95 10.99 24.89
CA ARG A 205 -50.83 10.11 25.24
C ARG A 205 -49.73 10.41 24.25
N ARG A 206 -48.82 11.29 24.67
CA ARG A 206 -47.50 11.47 24.09
C ARG A 206 -46.91 10.09 23.85
N LEU A 207 -46.54 9.80 22.59
CA LEU A 207 -45.57 8.77 22.31
C LEU A 207 -44.34 9.08 23.16
N HIS A 208 -44.13 8.29 24.21
CA HIS A 208 -42.79 8.08 24.70
C HIS A 208 -42.07 7.27 23.64
N VAL A 209 -41.44 8.00 22.71
CA VAL A 209 -40.26 7.54 21.99
C VAL A 209 -39.29 7.08 23.07
N ARG A 210 -39.23 5.76 23.25
CA ARG A 210 -38.20 5.09 24.02
C ARG A 210 -36.89 5.40 23.29
N ARG A 211 -36.24 6.50 23.68
CA ARG A 211 -34.86 6.79 23.33
C ARG A 211 -34.08 5.56 23.78
N LEU A 212 -33.66 4.76 22.79
CA LEU A 212 -32.54 3.88 22.95
C LEU A 212 -31.40 4.73 23.52
N SER A 213 -30.94 4.28 24.67
CA SER A 213 -29.88 4.82 25.47
C SER A 213 -28.73 5.26 24.57
N ARG A 214 -28.50 6.58 24.51
CA ARG A 214 -27.19 7.10 24.16
C ARG A 214 -26.19 6.44 25.13
N PRO A 215 -25.12 5.80 24.67
CA PRO A 215 -24.03 5.41 25.54
C PRO A 215 -23.49 6.66 26.23
N ALA A 216 -23.11 6.47 27.49
CA ALA A 216 -22.66 7.51 28.40
C ALA A 216 -21.71 8.51 27.74
N HIS A 217 -21.99 9.79 27.97
CA HIS A 217 -21.04 10.86 27.78
C HIS A 217 -19.86 10.61 28.71
N VAL A 218 -18.82 9.97 28.18
CA VAL A 218 -17.50 9.94 28.79
C VAL A 218 -17.08 11.39 29.02
N PRO A 219 -16.62 11.77 30.23
CA PRO A 219 -16.10 13.10 30.48
C PRO A 219 -14.99 13.35 29.46
N ARG A 220 -15.12 14.46 28.73
CA ARG A 220 -14.11 15.01 27.85
C ARG A 220 -12.91 15.37 28.72
N ARG A 221 -12.08 14.37 29.04
CA ARG A 221 -10.71 14.55 29.51
C ARG A 221 -10.09 15.52 28.53
N GLY A 222 -9.57 16.63 29.07
CA GLY A 222 -8.93 17.67 28.29
C GLY A 222 -7.98 17.09 27.26
N ASN A 223 -7.86 17.81 26.15
CA ASN A 223 -6.84 17.63 25.13
C ASN A 223 -5.44 17.66 25.77
N ARG A 224 -5.05 16.58 26.45
CA ARG A 224 -3.64 16.21 26.54
C ARG A 224 -3.34 15.47 25.25
N PRO A 225 -2.41 15.97 24.42
CA PRO A 225 -1.95 15.22 23.27
C PRO A 225 -1.48 13.86 23.78
N LEU A 226 -2.17 12.80 23.37
CA LEU A 226 -1.68 11.43 23.53
C LEU A 226 -0.31 11.39 22.84
N PRO A 227 0.71 10.80 23.48
CA PRO A 227 1.99 10.57 22.81
C PRO A 227 1.70 9.85 21.50
N ALA A 228 2.31 10.35 20.42
CA ALA A 228 2.18 9.77 19.10
C ALA A 228 2.33 8.24 19.21
N PRO A 229 1.48 7.45 18.54
CA PRO A 229 1.67 6.01 18.51
C PRO A 229 3.12 5.74 18.13
N PRO A 230 3.82 4.80 18.81
CA PRO A 230 5.14 4.39 18.36
C PRO A 230 4.95 4.06 16.89
N ARG A 231 5.62 4.83 16.03
CA ARG A 231 5.52 4.66 14.59
C ARG A 231 5.68 3.17 14.37
N PRO A 232 4.77 2.50 13.64
CA PRO A 232 5.03 1.11 13.25
C PRO A 232 6.45 1.15 12.71
N HIS A 233 7.34 0.33 13.27
CA HIS A 233 8.67 0.15 12.72
C HIS A 233 8.41 -0.29 11.29
N SER A 234 8.38 0.68 10.37
CA SER A 234 8.33 0.41 8.96
C SER A 234 9.49 -0.53 8.77
N PRO A 235 9.27 -1.77 8.32
CA PRO A 235 10.37 -2.65 7.98
C PRO A 235 11.24 -1.82 7.06
N ALA A 236 12.46 -1.55 7.50
CA ALA A 236 13.34 -0.57 6.89
C ALA A 236 13.32 -0.83 5.39
N HIS A 237 12.66 0.06 4.65
CA HIS A 237 12.59 -0.05 3.21
C HIS A 237 14.05 -0.14 2.74
N PRO A 238 14.45 -1.16 1.96
CA PRO A 238 15.85 -1.33 1.54
C PRO A 238 16.38 -0.14 0.72
N ARG A 239 15.53 0.84 0.40
CA ARG A 239 15.89 2.11 -0.22
C ARG A 239 16.63 3.10 0.70
N SER A 240 16.58 2.96 2.02
CA SER A 240 17.26 3.93 2.92
C SER A 240 18.75 3.67 3.13
N ARG A 241 19.24 2.43 2.89
CA ARG A 241 20.67 2.10 3.02
C ARG A 241 21.52 2.50 1.81
N LEU A 242 20.92 2.59 0.62
CA LEU A 242 21.63 3.06 -0.59
C LEU A 242 21.90 4.57 -0.55
N ARG A 243 21.00 5.38 0.02
CA ARG A 243 21.21 6.84 0.12
C ARG A 243 22.29 7.25 1.12
N SER A 244 22.49 6.50 2.21
CA SER A 244 23.53 6.84 3.19
C SER A 244 24.95 6.44 2.75
N GLY A 245 25.08 5.41 1.91
CA GLY A 245 26.36 4.98 1.33
C GLY A 245 26.86 5.94 0.25
N VAL A 246 25.98 6.31 -0.69
CA VAL A 246 26.33 7.19 -1.82
C VAL A 246 26.60 8.62 -1.37
N ALA A 247 25.82 9.16 -0.42
CA ALA A 247 26.04 10.52 0.10
C ALA A 247 27.34 10.68 0.90
N ARG A 248 27.92 9.58 1.43
CA ARG A 248 29.25 9.61 2.08
C ARG A 248 30.40 9.54 1.09
N LEU A 249 30.21 8.91 -0.07
CA LEU A 249 31.21 8.84 -1.14
C LEU A 249 31.30 10.15 -1.95
N ALA A 250 30.20 10.90 -2.07
CA ALA A 250 30.18 12.19 -2.77
C ALA A 250 30.80 13.37 -1.98
N ARG A 251 31.29 13.15 -0.75
CA ARG A 251 31.98 14.16 0.07
C ARG A 251 33.50 13.94 0.19
N LEU A 252 34.03 12.92 -0.49
CA LEU A 252 35.46 12.68 -0.67
C LEU A 252 35.89 13.17 -2.06
#